data_AF-A0A813EE97-F1
#
_entry.id   AF-A0A813EE97-F1
#
_cell.length_a   1.000
_cell.length_b   1.000
_cell.length_c   1.000
_cell.angle_alpha   90.00
_cell.angle_beta   90.00
_cell.angle_gamma   90.00
#
_symmetry.space_group_name_H-M   'P 1'
#
loop_
_entity.id
_entity.type
_entity.pdbx_description
1 polymer ?
#
loop_
_entity_poly.entity_id
_entity_poly.type
_entity_poly.pdbx_seq_one_letter_code
_entity_poly.pdbx_strand_id
1 'polypeptide(L)'
;MSAHVSVRPRGSRLDEESALLSVLSYNLLAPAFVRPIDKRTGGVQPFAAFEWAEPAAEVLDWDVRRPRLLAQLSSCGADILCLQEVQFECSSAGAFHLPGWLQGIDGYTWLQVVSFVFYVFYGCWCCSCYGCWCCC
;
A
#
# COMPACT_ATOMS: atom_id res chain seq x y z
N MET A 1 -28.44 2.48 -3.45
CA MET A 1 -28.18 3.06 -4.78
C MET A 1 -27.04 2.27 -5.37
N SER A 2 -27.30 1.46 -6.41
CA SER A 2 -26.26 0.60 -7.01
C SER A 2 -25.31 1.44 -7.85
N ALA A 3 -24.00 1.35 -7.56
CA ALA A 3 -22.99 1.98 -8.38
C ALA A 3 -22.93 1.30 -9.76
N HIS A 4 -23.10 2.09 -10.83
CA HIS A 4 -22.93 1.62 -12.20
C HIS A 4 -21.44 1.49 -12.50
N VAL A 5 -20.94 0.26 -12.62
CA VAL A 5 -19.59 0.00 -13.13
C VAL A 5 -19.59 0.23 -14.64
N SER A 6 -18.92 1.28 -15.10
CA SER A 6 -18.69 1.53 -16.53
C SER A 6 -17.40 0.83 -16.97
N VAL A 7 -17.53 -0.33 -17.60
CA VAL A 7 -16.40 -0.97 -18.29
C VAL A 7 -16.26 -0.31 -19.66
N ARG A 8 -15.20 0.48 -19.87
CA ARG A 8 -14.96 1.14 -21.16
C ARG A 8 -13.97 0.35 -22.04
N PRO A 9 -14.15 0.34 -23.39
CA PRO A 9 -13.21 -0.30 -24.31
C PRO A 9 -11.80 0.28 -24.21
N ARG A 10 -10.79 -0.56 -24.43
CA ARG A 10 -9.38 -0.11 -24.49
C ARG A 10 -9.22 0.98 -25.56
N GLY A 11 -8.68 2.14 -25.17
CA GLY A 11 -8.46 3.30 -26.06
C GLY A 11 -9.61 4.32 -26.07
N SER A 12 -10.65 4.12 -25.27
CA SER A 12 -11.69 5.13 -25.07
C SER A 12 -11.19 6.31 -24.23
N ARG A 13 -11.72 7.51 -24.51
CA ARG A 13 -11.48 8.70 -23.67
C ARG A 13 -12.10 8.46 -22.29
N LEU A 14 -11.35 8.77 -21.24
CA LEU A 14 -11.79 8.60 -19.86
C LEU A 14 -12.87 9.63 -19.48
N ASP A 15 -12.83 10.80 -20.11
CA ASP A 15 -13.81 11.86 -19.92
C ASP A 15 -14.18 12.54 -21.26
N GLU A 16 -15.41 13.06 -21.36
CA GLU A 16 -15.83 13.85 -22.54
C GLU A 16 -15.47 15.34 -22.39
N GLU A 17 -15.27 15.85 -21.18
CA GLU A 17 -15.00 17.28 -20.91
C GLU A 17 -13.72 17.62 -20.10
N SER A 18 -13.01 16.68 -19.46
CA SER A 18 -11.73 17.01 -18.81
C SER A 18 -10.55 16.81 -19.77
N ALA A 19 -9.87 17.91 -20.11
CA ALA A 19 -8.68 17.88 -20.97
C ALA A 19 -7.46 17.19 -20.32
N LEU A 20 -7.55 16.75 -19.07
CA LEU A 20 -6.42 16.25 -18.28
C LEU A 20 -6.82 14.99 -17.48
N LEU A 21 -5.97 13.97 -17.59
CA LEU A 21 -6.00 12.79 -16.73
C LEU A 21 -5.00 12.99 -15.60
N SER A 22 -5.45 12.82 -14.36
CA SER A 22 -4.62 12.89 -13.17
C SER A 22 -4.30 11.49 -12.63
N VAL A 23 -3.01 11.25 -12.38
CA VAL A 23 -2.51 9.96 -11.88
C VAL A 23 -1.63 10.21 -10.67
N LEU A 24 -1.96 9.60 -9.53
CA LEU A 24 -1.11 9.56 -8.36
C LEU A 24 -0.35 8.23 -8.34
N SER A 25 0.97 8.27 -8.28
CA SER A 25 1.78 7.11 -7.90
C SER A 25 2.36 7.34 -6.52
N TYR A 26 2.05 6.46 -5.56
CA TYR A 26 2.39 6.68 -4.17
C TYR A 26 2.79 5.38 -3.46
N ASN A 27 4.00 5.37 -2.92
CA ASN A 27 4.47 4.28 -2.06
C ASN A 27 4.02 4.54 -0.62
N LEU A 28 3.23 3.62 -0.05
CA LEU A 28 2.64 3.80 1.27
C LEU A 28 3.58 3.49 2.43
N LEU A 29 4.74 2.87 2.15
CA LEU A 29 5.68 2.35 3.14
C LEU A 29 4.96 1.45 4.16
N ALA A 30 4.68 0.20 3.78
CA ALA A 30 3.92 -0.75 4.60
C ALA A 30 4.46 -0.83 6.05
N PRO A 31 3.59 -1.05 7.05
CA PRO A 31 4.00 -1.26 8.44
C PRO A 31 5.09 -2.32 8.60
N ALA A 32 5.06 -3.37 7.78
CA ALA A 32 6.08 -4.42 7.76
C ALA A 32 7.50 -3.92 7.43
N PHE A 33 7.67 -2.77 6.80
CA PHE A 33 8.98 -2.15 6.52
C PHE A 33 9.42 -1.16 7.61
N VAL A 34 8.50 -0.71 8.46
CA VAL A 34 8.79 0.13 9.63
C VAL A 34 9.10 -0.77 10.82
N ARG A 35 10.25 -1.46 10.77
CA ARG A 35 10.73 -2.37 11.82
C ARG A 35 12.13 -1.95 12.28
N PRO A 36 12.24 -0.88 13.10
CA PRO A 36 13.54 -0.39 13.53
C PRO A 36 14.30 -1.42 14.37
N ILE A 37 13.61 -2.35 15.04
CA ILE A 37 14.21 -3.40 15.86
C ILE A 37 13.98 -4.78 15.24
N ASP A 38 15.04 -5.55 15.05
CA ASP A 38 14.95 -6.97 14.67
C ASP A 38 14.48 -7.79 15.89
N LYS A 39 13.31 -8.44 15.76
CA LYS A 39 12.73 -9.26 16.84
C LYS A 39 13.60 -10.48 17.22
N ARG A 40 14.48 -10.96 16.33
CA ARG A 40 15.34 -12.13 16.58
C ARG A 40 16.59 -11.76 17.36
N THR A 41 17.19 -10.62 17.03
CA THR A 41 18.49 -10.20 17.61
C THR A 41 18.36 -9.10 18.64
N GLY A 42 17.23 -8.40 18.69
CA GLY A 42 17.01 -7.20 19.50
C GLY A 42 17.80 -5.98 19.00
N GLY A 43 18.57 -6.11 17.91
CA GLY A 43 19.38 -5.04 17.36
C GLY A 43 18.57 -4.07 16.52
N VAL A 44 19.05 -2.82 16.44
CA VAL A 44 18.51 -1.83 15.49
C VAL A 44 18.89 -2.25 14.07
N GLN A 45 17.93 -2.17 13.15
CA GLN A 45 18.14 -2.38 11.72
C GLN A 45 18.43 -1.03 11.06
N PRO A 46 19.69 -0.71 10.68
CA PRO A 46 20.06 0.63 10.23
C PRO A 46 19.24 1.11 9.01
N PHE A 47 18.89 0.19 8.12
CA PHE A 47 18.09 0.49 6.92
C PHE A 47 16.61 0.79 7.20
N ALA A 48 16.12 0.48 8.41
CA ALA A 48 14.74 0.71 8.86
C ALA A 48 14.69 1.55 10.15
N ALA A 49 15.79 2.22 10.50
CA ALA A 49 15.92 2.99 11.73
C ALA A 49 15.19 4.33 11.67
N PHE A 50 15.11 4.94 10.47
CA PHE A 50 14.44 6.24 10.24
C PHE A 50 14.82 7.31 11.28
N GLU A 51 16.12 7.49 11.55
CA GLU A 51 16.66 8.34 12.62
C GLU A 51 16.20 9.82 12.55
N TRP A 52 15.73 10.27 11.39
CA TRP A 52 15.19 11.63 11.19
C TRP A 52 13.72 11.78 11.59
N ALA A 53 12.99 10.70 11.83
CA ALA A 53 11.55 10.69 12.02
C ALA A 53 11.20 10.69 13.51
N GLU A 54 11.55 11.78 14.20
CA GLU A 54 11.34 11.94 15.64
C GLU A 54 10.20 12.94 15.94
N PRO A 55 9.32 12.64 16.92
CA PRO A 55 9.27 11.40 17.71
C PRO A 55 8.75 10.21 16.90
N ALA A 56 9.46 9.07 16.91
CA ALA A 56 9.07 7.89 16.13
C ALA A 56 7.62 7.44 16.37
N ALA A 57 7.16 7.51 17.62
CA ALA A 57 5.77 7.19 17.99
C ALA A 57 4.70 8.11 17.36
N GLU A 58 5.07 9.32 16.94
CA GLU A 58 4.15 10.31 16.34
C GLU A 58 4.29 10.41 14.82
N VAL A 59 5.36 9.86 14.26
CA VAL A 59 5.70 9.99 12.83
C VAL A 59 5.66 8.64 12.11
N LEU A 60 6.16 7.58 12.76
CA LEU A 60 6.31 6.25 12.15
C LEU A 60 5.22 5.26 12.57
N ASP A 61 4.56 5.49 13.70
CA ASP A 61 3.49 4.63 14.17
C ASP A 61 2.36 4.50 13.14
N TRP A 62 1.91 3.27 12.91
CA TRP A 62 0.93 2.99 11.87
C TRP A 62 -0.44 3.61 12.15
N ASP A 63 -0.90 3.61 13.40
CA ASP A 63 -2.18 4.19 13.76
C ASP A 63 -2.17 5.72 13.64
N VAL A 64 -0.99 6.33 13.73
CA VAL A 64 -0.81 7.77 13.45
C VAL A 64 -0.71 8.06 11.95
N ARG A 65 0.02 7.22 11.19
CA ARG A 65 0.23 7.42 9.74
C ARG A 65 -0.98 7.08 8.89
N ARG A 66 -1.67 5.98 9.17
CA ARG A 66 -2.83 5.49 8.41
C ARG A 66 -3.86 6.59 8.15
N PRO A 67 -4.38 7.34 9.15
CA PRO A 67 -5.36 8.38 8.90
C PRO A 67 -4.80 9.54 8.05
N ARG A 68 -3.52 9.88 8.19
CA ARG A 68 -2.85 10.92 7.36
C ARG A 68 -2.72 10.47 5.91
N LEU A 69 -2.34 9.22 5.67
CA LEU A 69 -2.28 8.61 4.34
C LEU A 69 -3.66 8.60 3.68
N LEU A 70 -4.69 8.17 4.42
CA LEU A 70 -6.06 8.16 3.91
C LEU A 70 -6.51 9.57 3.52
N ALA A 71 -6.32 10.56 4.40
CA ALA A 71 -6.64 11.96 4.12
C ALA A 71 -5.90 12.48 2.88
N GLN A 72 -4.61 12.16 2.74
CA GLN A 72 -3.80 12.56 1.58
C GLN A 72 -4.35 11.96 0.28
N LEU A 73 -4.59 10.65 0.24
CA LEU A 73 -5.14 9.96 -0.93
C LEU A 73 -6.50 10.51 -1.33
N SER A 74 -7.39 10.72 -0.35
CA SER A 74 -8.72 11.32 -0.59
C SER A 74 -8.63 12.75 -1.10
N SER A 75 -7.77 13.59 -0.51
CA SER A 75 -7.62 14.99 -0.90
C SER A 75 -6.99 15.20 -2.27
N CYS A 76 -6.23 14.21 -2.76
CA CYS A 76 -5.55 14.30 -4.06
C CYS A 76 -6.54 14.38 -5.23
N GLY A 77 -7.74 13.79 -5.10
CA GLY A 77 -8.77 13.82 -6.14
C GLY A 77 -8.31 13.30 -7.50
N ALA A 78 -7.32 12.39 -7.52
CA ALA A 78 -6.76 11.87 -8.76
C ALA A 78 -7.71 10.88 -9.44
N ASP A 79 -7.74 10.84 -10.77
CA ASP A 79 -8.58 9.88 -11.49
C ASP A 79 -8.08 8.43 -11.32
N ILE A 80 -6.76 8.28 -11.14
CA ILE A 80 -6.10 6.97 -10.96
C ILE A 80 -5.13 7.02 -9.78
N LEU A 81 -5.24 6.04 -8.88
CA LEU A 81 -4.30 5.80 -7.78
C LEU A 81 -3.48 4.53 -8.05
N CYS A 82 -2.16 4.69 -8.13
CA CYS A 82 -1.18 3.61 -8.25
C CYS A 82 -0.40 3.50 -6.92
N LEU A 83 -0.75 2.51 -6.10
CA LEU A 83 -0.17 2.37 -4.75
C LEU A 83 0.88 1.27 -4.71
N GLN A 84 2.05 1.56 -4.14
CA GLN A 84 3.11 0.57 -3.85
C GLN A 84 3.25 0.31 -2.35
N GLU A 85 3.85 -0.83 -2.00
CA GLU A 85 4.02 -1.28 -0.61
C GLU A 85 2.71 -1.27 0.20
N VAL A 86 1.63 -1.74 -0.43
CA VAL A 86 0.38 -2.00 0.27
C VAL A 86 0.52 -3.31 1.05
N GLN A 87 0.30 -3.27 2.37
CA GLN A 87 0.22 -4.49 3.17
C GLN A 87 -1.19 -5.10 3.06
N PHE A 88 -1.26 -6.29 2.48
CA PHE A 88 -2.51 -7.05 2.34
C PHE A 88 -2.91 -7.72 3.65
N GLU A 89 -4.22 -7.87 3.85
CA GLU A 89 -4.79 -8.60 4.97
C GLU A 89 -5.00 -10.07 4.60
N CYS A 90 -4.51 -10.99 5.43
CA CYS A 90 -4.68 -12.41 5.23
C CYS A 90 -5.97 -12.87 5.94
N SER A 91 -6.88 -13.49 5.19
CA SER A 91 -8.09 -14.12 5.74
C SER A 91 -7.75 -15.43 6.45
N SER A 92 -8.67 -15.93 7.28
CA SER A 92 -8.56 -17.24 7.93
C SER A 92 -8.44 -18.41 6.94
N ALA A 93 -8.88 -18.21 5.69
CA ALA A 93 -8.73 -19.17 4.60
C ALA A 93 -7.39 -19.06 3.84
N GLY A 94 -6.51 -18.14 4.26
CA GLY A 94 -5.20 -17.91 3.63
C GLY A 94 -5.23 -17.04 2.37
N ALA A 95 -6.39 -16.44 2.04
CA ALA A 95 -6.50 -15.51 0.92
C ALA A 95 -6.10 -14.09 1.34
N PHE A 96 -5.37 -13.39 0.48
CA PHE A 96 -4.92 -12.01 0.70
C PHE A 96 -5.89 -11.01 0.06
N HIS A 97 -6.29 -10.00 0.83
CA HIS A 97 -7.23 -8.96 0.41
C HIS A 97 -6.66 -7.56 0.61
N LEU A 98 -7.12 -6.62 -0.21
CA LEU A 98 -6.83 -5.20 -0.02
C LEU A 98 -7.33 -4.79 1.37
N PRO A 99 -6.52 -4.06 2.16
CA PRO A 99 -6.91 -3.73 3.51
C PRO A 99 -8.16 -2.86 3.55
N GLY A 100 -9.01 -3.08 4.56
CA GLY A 100 -10.35 -2.47 4.63
C GLY A 100 -10.33 -0.94 4.66
N TRP A 101 -9.25 -0.34 5.20
CA TRP A 101 -9.11 1.12 5.27
C TRP A 101 -8.92 1.79 3.89
N LEU A 102 -8.38 1.08 2.88
CA LEU A 102 -8.32 1.59 1.50
C LEU A 102 -9.67 1.48 0.80
N GLN A 103 -10.46 0.47 1.15
CA GLN A 103 -11.81 0.29 0.58
C GLN A 103 -12.77 1.43 0.98
N GLY A 104 -12.42 2.21 2.01
CA GLY A 104 -13.19 3.38 2.45
C GLY A 104 -12.95 4.67 1.66
N ILE A 105 -12.12 4.67 0.61
CA ILE A 105 -11.95 5.83 -0.26
C ILE A 105 -13.08 5.84 -1.30
N ASP A 106 -14.01 6.78 -1.16
CA ASP A 106 -15.15 6.92 -2.05
C ASP A 106 -14.72 7.23 -3.50
N GLY A 107 -15.48 6.69 -4.45
CA GLY A 107 -15.29 6.97 -5.89
C GLY A 107 -14.27 6.08 -6.59
N TYR A 108 -13.54 5.21 -5.89
CA TYR A 108 -12.56 4.31 -6.50
C TYR A 108 -13.05 2.87 -6.60
N THR A 109 -12.72 2.24 -7.73
CA THR A 109 -12.79 0.79 -7.89
C THR A 109 -11.38 0.22 -7.84
N TRP A 110 -11.13 -0.71 -6.93
CA TRP A 110 -9.80 -1.26 -6.71
C TRP A 110 -9.52 -2.43 -7.64
N LEU A 111 -8.41 -2.34 -8.36
CA LEU A 111 -7.87 -3.42 -9.18
C LEU A 111 -6.56 -3.90 -8.56
N GLN A 112 -6.56 -5.13 -8.06
CA GLN A 112 -5.34 -5.76 -7.58
C GLN A 112 -4.54 -6.27 -8.79
N VAL A 113 -3.51 -5.52 -9.16
CA VAL A 113 -2.53 -5.97 -10.15
C VAL A 113 -1.35 -6.58 -9.39
N VAL A 114 -1.29 -7.90 -9.34
CA VAL A 114 -0.14 -8.60 -8.76
C VAL A 114 1.00 -8.59 -9.79
N SER A 115 1.66 -7.45 -9.94
CA SER A 115 2.95 -7.41 -10.62
C SER A 115 4.03 -7.76 -9.60
N PHE A 116 4.47 -9.02 -9.63
CA PHE A 116 5.72 -9.45 -9.00
C PHE A 116 6.89 -8.78 -9.72
N VAL A 117 7.13 -7.49 -9.45
CA VAL A 117 8.33 -6.80 -9.92
C VAL A 117 9.45 -7.13 -8.94
N PHE A 118 10.03 -8.32 -9.12
CA PHE A 118 11.36 -8.67 -8.61
C PHE A 118 12.40 -7.84 -9.39
N TYR A 119 12.45 -6.51 -9.20
CA TYR A 119 13.63 -5.76 -9.62
C TYR A 119 14.62 -5.75 -8.45
N VAL A 120 15.60 -6.63 -8.63
CA VAL A 120 16.88 -6.73 -7.94
C VAL A 120 17.42 -5.32 -7.64
N PHE A 121 17.24 -4.84 -6.43
CA PHE A 121 18.15 -3.88 -5.81
C PHE A 121 18.38 -4.30 -4.36
N TYR A 122 19.54 -4.93 -4.18
CA TYR A 122 20.17 -5.44 -2.97
C TYR A 122 19.45 -6.59 -2.23
N GLY A 123 20.11 -7.74 -2.26
CA GLY A 123 19.59 -9.03 -1.81
C GLY A 123 18.96 -9.00 -0.42
N CYS A 124 17.67 -9.32 -0.36
CA CYS A 124 17.09 -9.91 0.82
C CYS A 124 16.27 -11.13 0.39
N TRP A 125 16.78 -12.27 0.81
CA TRP A 125 16.31 -13.61 0.55
C TRP A 125 15.01 -13.84 1.33
N CYS A 126 13.88 -13.93 0.65
CA CYS A 126 12.66 -14.42 1.29
C CYS A 126 11.68 -15.06 0.29
N CYS A 127 12.19 -15.90 -0.61
CA CYS A 127 11.36 -16.80 -1.41
C CYS A 127 12.11 -18.12 -1.64
N SER A 128 12.36 -18.86 -0.57
CA SER A 128 12.50 -20.31 -0.60
C SER A 128 12.52 -20.81 0.83
N CYS A 129 11.33 -21.08 1.35
CA CYS A 129 11.03 -22.21 2.22
C CYS A 129 9.55 -22.12 2.57
N TYR A 130 8.82 -23.18 2.22
CA TYR A 130 7.55 -23.56 2.83
C TYR A 130 7.53 -23.20 4.32
N GLY A 131 6.54 -22.43 4.76
CA GLY A 131 6.35 -22.19 6.19
C GLY A 131 5.69 -20.85 6.48
N CYS A 132 4.41 -20.92 6.79
CA CYS A 132 3.61 -19.91 7.47
C CYS A 132 4.43 -18.94 8.36
N TRP A 133 4.53 -17.68 7.96
CA TRP A 133 5.02 -16.56 8.80
C TRP A 133 3.92 -15.49 8.94
N CYS A 134 2.68 -15.94 9.09
CA CYS A 134 1.53 -15.13 9.48
C CYS A 134 0.92 -15.72 10.76
N CYS A 135 1.70 -15.75 11.83
CA CYS A 135 1.24 -15.92 13.22
C CYS A 135 2.43 -15.54 14.12
N CYS A 136 2.48 -14.27 14.57
CA CYS A 136 3.17 -13.76 15.76
C CYS A 136 3.05 -12.23 15.81
#